data_AF-A0A661NS18-F1
#
_entry.id   AF-A0A661NS18-F1
#
_cell.length_a   1.000
_cell.length_b   1.000
_cell.length_c   1.000
_cell.angle_alpha   90.00
_cell.angle_beta   90.00
_cell.angle_gamma   90.00
#
_symmetry.space_group_name_H-M   'P 1'
#
loop_
_entity.id
_entity.type
_entity.pdbx_description
1 polymer ?
#
loop_
_entity_poly.entity_id
_entity_poly.type
_entity_poly.pdbx_seq_one_letter_code
_entity_poly.pdbx_strand_id
1 'polypeptide(L)'
;MRVFSTPRALGTFLAPAVLFAVACGGASAPAPAPAPADDRPRLDGVLVWDVPLDEASDDVRFVWESAQRVLAEAGPESPTDLSLDDYTEWMHANWSPWLESRVTVLQELRERFTALAEAGSRERIFAAVVAAYVYDDFAKRIEAMPVPIEVQGEPDLVAAFAEQLRAQAAPAWRRARESFSQCVEWAPDAPPELAGWGEACARRLAETPDVVVAPPPPREIAWPTECTTHPEGTRPGTSERSPTARRRVALLTQGNRRLTQAEMDRVVDAVHAHLRRTHRDLRLLPMREVRAARALSAGRRASRRLECARAPSTTALLTARHADLVTAWVSAACYADPGAARTCRLSVSLGQKDDGSFFSLNATLEDDSFDVDDWLAVVPGLDEEAILASLLGTLSGASDGRAVHLRFVTTLGAWGDASAAAALEAAEVALATCRDVGDVPPSDLPVVLEIAPDGGVADIDIPLRDGATERIACVTNVFEDLELPPGEGPRRLTMTVEFRPDRSSSLPFRAVEARLHHAAIDAPQALSDPFLRDALTRCYAGNPDVHGAVTSHRATLTVDRSGAVTGVALEGMTTPLGVDEDLDACISGALRTARFACTPDGSEVEVEAVFCVGGR
;
A
#
# COMPACT_ATOMS: atom_id res chain seq x y z
N MET A 1 13.68 -22.26 65.10
CA MET A 1 13.65 -23.74 65.04
C MET A 1 14.72 -24.15 64.02
N ARG A 2 15.85 -24.75 64.48
CA ARG A 2 17.07 -25.26 63.76
C ARG A 2 17.73 -24.30 62.75
N VAL A 3 18.80 -23.53 63.02
CA VAL A 3 20.22 -23.81 63.42
C VAL A 3 21.03 -24.57 62.36
N PHE A 4 22.01 -23.89 61.73
CA PHE A 4 23.48 -24.19 61.60
C PHE A 4 24.06 -23.29 60.48
N SER A 5 24.78 -22.19 60.71
CA SER A 5 26.18 -21.98 61.14
C SER A 5 27.27 -22.68 60.29
N THR A 6 28.12 -21.83 59.69
CA THR A 6 29.40 -21.99 58.96
C THR A 6 30.45 -22.90 59.64
N PRO A 7 31.53 -23.38 58.96
CA PRO A 7 32.81 -22.62 58.98
C PRO A 7 33.80 -22.80 57.80
N ARG A 8 34.79 -21.89 57.85
CA ARG A 8 36.09 -21.69 57.16
C ARG A 8 37.05 -22.90 56.95
N ALA A 9 37.92 -22.69 55.96
CA ALA A 9 39.39 -22.91 55.92
C ALA A 9 40.00 -24.27 55.46
N LEU A 10 41.28 -24.13 55.03
CA LEU A 10 42.31 -25.10 54.61
C LEU A 10 42.28 -25.52 53.13
N GLY A 11 43.40 -25.58 52.39
CA GLY A 11 44.79 -25.36 52.75
C GLY A 11 45.67 -25.58 51.51
N THR A 12 46.68 -24.73 51.38
CA THR A 12 47.75 -24.80 50.39
C THR A 12 48.59 -26.06 50.60
N PHE A 13 48.72 -26.92 49.58
CA PHE A 13 49.78 -27.93 49.51
C PHE A 13 50.52 -27.79 48.18
N LEU A 14 51.72 -27.21 48.26
CA LEU A 14 52.78 -27.30 47.26
C LEU A 14 53.47 -28.66 47.42
N ALA A 15 53.49 -29.47 46.37
CA ALA A 15 54.34 -30.66 46.27
C ALA A 15 55.25 -30.51 45.04
N PRO A 16 56.58 -30.65 45.17
CA PRO A 16 57.49 -30.66 44.03
C PRO A 16 57.58 -32.08 43.48
N ALA A 17 56.91 -32.34 42.36
CA ALA A 17 57.14 -33.56 41.59
C ALA A 17 58.38 -33.37 40.71
N VAL A 18 59.49 -33.95 41.16
CA VAL A 18 60.70 -34.18 40.38
C VAL A 18 60.35 -35.16 39.26
N LEU A 19 60.20 -34.64 38.03
CA LEU A 19 59.99 -35.44 36.83
C LEU A 19 61.32 -35.59 36.09
N PHE A 20 61.83 -36.83 36.11
CA PHE A 20 62.98 -37.29 35.34
C PHE A 20 62.76 -37.06 33.85
N ALA A 21 63.56 -36.17 33.25
CA ALA A 21 63.65 -36.00 31.81
C ALA A 21 64.42 -37.18 31.20
N VAL A 22 63.70 -38.19 30.73
CA VAL A 22 64.24 -39.19 29.79
C VAL A 22 64.22 -38.55 28.40
N ALA A 23 65.38 -38.06 27.97
CA ALA A 23 65.59 -37.57 26.61
C ALA A 23 65.61 -38.75 25.62
N CYS A 24 64.42 -39.24 25.25
CA CYS A 24 64.23 -39.99 24.03
C CYS A 24 64.13 -38.98 22.89
N GLY A 25 65.21 -38.81 22.13
CA GLY A 25 65.23 -38.07 20.87
C GLY A 25 64.39 -38.79 19.82
N GLY A 26 63.07 -38.63 19.91
CA GLY A 26 62.14 -38.96 18.83
C GLY A 26 62.17 -37.80 17.84
N ALA A 27 62.68 -38.05 16.64
CA ALA A 27 62.51 -37.14 15.51
C ALA A 27 61.01 -36.86 15.37
N SER A 28 60.59 -35.64 15.75
CA SER A 28 59.21 -35.20 15.55
C SER A 28 59.01 -35.13 14.05
N ALA A 29 58.22 -36.06 13.51
CA ALA A 29 57.74 -35.95 12.15
C ALA A 29 57.09 -34.57 12.00
N PRO A 30 57.39 -33.81 10.94
CA PRO A 30 56.76 -32.53 10.72
C PRO A 30 55.25 -32.73 10.79
N ALA A 31 54.58 -31.93 11.64
CA ALA A 31 53.13 -31.97 11.74
C ALA A 31 52.57 -31.86 10.31
N PRO A 32 51.68 -32.78 9.88
CA PRO A 32 51.09 -32.70 8.56
C PRO A 32 50.50 -31.31 8.37
N ALA A 33 50.81 -30.68 7.22
CA ALA A 33 50.23 -29.38 6.89
C ALA A 33 48.71 -29.48 7.06
N PRO A 34 48.07 -28.51 7.74
CA PRO A 34 46.63 -28.52 7.88
C PRO A 34 46.01 -28.65 6.49
N ALA A 35 45.05 -29.57 6.35
CA ALA A 35 44.29 -29.66 5.11
C ALA A 35 43.71 -28.27 4.79
N PRO A 36 43.69 -27.86 3.51
CA PRO A 36 43.07 -26.60 3.12
C PRO A 36 41.64 -26.57 3.67
N ALA A 37 41.25 -25.44 4.26
CA ALA A 37 39.90 -25.27 4.77
C ALA A 37 38.91 -25.41 3.61
N ASP A 38 37.85 -26.19 3.81
CA ASP A 38 36.74 -26.28 2.87
C ASP A 38 36.00 -24.93 2.88
N ASP A 39 36.24 -24.11 1.85
CA ASP A 39 35.74 -22.74 1.69
C ASP A 39 34.37 -22.68 1.00
N ARG A 40 33.80 -23.84 0.67
CA ARG A 40 32.51 -23.89 -0.03
C ARG A 40 31.38 -23.37 0.86
N PRO A 41 30.41 -22.62 0.28
CA PRO A 41 29.26 -22.08 0.98
C PRO A 41 28.48 -23.10 1.82
N ARG A 42 28.25 -22.79 3.11
CA ARG A 42 27.46 -23.61 4.03
C ARG A 42 26.43 -22.78 4.79
N LEU A 43 25.22 -23.31 4.93
CA LEU A 43 24.17 -22.80 5.81
C LEU A 43 23.77 -23.90 6.79
N ASP A 44 23.77 -23.61 8.10
CA ASP A 44 23.54 -24.60 9.16
C ASP A 44 24.42 -25.86 9.05
N GLY A 45 25.67 -25.68 8.63
CA GLY A 45 26.62 -26.76 8.43
C GLY A 45 26.39 -27.61 7.17
N VAL A 46 25.30 -27.38 6.43
CA VAL A 46 24.97 -28.06 5.17
C VAL A 46 25.52 -27.26 4.00
N LEU A 47 26.15 -27.95 3.05
CA LEU A 47 26.71 -27.37 1.83
C LEU A 47 25.59 -26.79 0.96
N VAL A 48 25.55 -25.47 0.73
CA VAL A 48 24.54 -24.82 -0.12
C VAL A 48 24.99 -24.71 -1.59
N TRP A 49 26.29 -24.76 -1.82
CA TRP A 49 26.89 -24.72 -3.15
C TRP A 49 28.09 -25.66 -3.20
N ASP A 50 28.15 -26.53 -4.22
CA ASP A 50 29.13 -27.62 -4.33
C ASP A 50 30.48 -27.20 -4.94
N VAL A 51 30.57 -25.97 -5.46
CA VAL A 51 31.74 -25.39 -6.11
C VAL A 51 32.33 -24.27 -5.23
N PRO A 52 33.65 -24.01 -5.25
CA PRO A 52 34.22 -22.80 -4.65
C PRO A 52 33.56 -21.51 -5.17
N LEU A 53 33.47 -20.48 -4.33
CA LEU A 53 32.71 -19.27 -4.67
C LEU A 53 33.40 -18.39 -5.73
N ASP A 54 34.73 -18.45 -5.81
CA ASP A 54 35.52 -17.78 -6.86
C ASP A 54 35.30 -18.41 -8.24
N GLU A 55 34.97 -19.70 -8.29
CA GLU A 55 34.58 -20.43 -9.50
C GLU A 55 33.07 -20.36 -9.83
N ALA A 56 32.24 -19.81 -8.93
CA ALA A 56 30.79 -19.67 -9.14
C ALA A 56 30.45 -18.57 -10.17
N SER A 57 29.23 -18.61 -10.72
CA SER A 57 28.73 -17.52 -11.57
C SER A 57 28.57 -16.23 -10.76
N ASP A 58 28.61 -15.08 -11.45
CA ASP A 58 28.48 -13.77 -10.80
C ASP A 58 27.15 -13.64 -10.03
N ASP A 59 26.06 -14.22 -10.54
CA ASP A 59 24.76 -14.25 -9.87
C ASP A 59 24.79 -15.05 -8.57
N VAL A 60 25.40 -16.24 -8.58
CA VAL A 60 25.53 -17.07 -7.37
C VAL A 60 26.40 -16.37 -6.34
N ARG A 61 27.53 -15.79 -6.77
CA ARG A 61 28.43 -15.04 -5.89
C ARG A 61 27.71 -13.85 -5.25
N PHE A 62 27.03 -13.04 -6.06
CA PHE A 62 26.26 -11.90 -5.60
C PHE A 62 25.17 -12.30 -4.60
N VAL A 63 24.36 -13.31 -4.94
CA VAL A 63 23.27 -13.78 -4.07
C VAL A 63 23.83 -14.31 -2.75
N TRP A 64 24.91 -15.08 -2.79
CA TRP A 64 25.54 -15.63 -1.59
C TRP A 64 26.09 -14.52 -0.68
N GLU A 65 26.86 -13.58 -1.23
CA GLU A 65 27.47 -12.49 -0.47
C GLU A 65 26.41 -11.56 0.13
N SER A 66 25.38 -11.21 -0.64
CA SER A 66 24.26 -10.39 -0.17
C SER A 66 23.44 -11.11 0.89
N ALA A 67 23.17 -12.42 0.74
CA ALA A 67 22.50 -13.20 1.77
C ALA A 67 23.33 -13.33 3.04
N GLN A 68 24.65 -13.54 2.94
CA GLN A 68 25.54 -13.57 4.11
C GLN A 68 25.54 -12.23 4.84
N ARG A 69 25.56 -11.11 4.10
CA ARG A 69 25.46 -9.77 4.70
C ARG A 69 24.15 -9.61 5.47
N VAL A 70 23.04 -10.01 4.85
CA VAL A 70 21.70 -9.98 5.46
C VAL A 70 21.63 -10.88 6.71
N LEU A 71 22.13 -12.11 6.63
CA LEU A 71 22.05 -13.06 7.75
C LEU A 71 23.02 -12.70 8.89
N ALA A 72 24.15 -12.05 8.58
CA ALA A 72 25.17 -11.68 9.57
C ALA A 72 24.88 -10.36 10.30
N GLU A 73 24.28 -9.39 9.62
CA GLU A 73 23.93 -8.12 10.25
C GLU A 73 22.74 -8.35 11.20
N ALA A 74 22.94 -8.07 12.48
CA ALA A 74 21.89 -8.10 13.46
C ALA A 74 20.91 -6.93 13.24
N GLY A 75 19.67 -7.09 13.69
CA GLY A 75 18.80 -5.93 13.89
C GLY A 75 19.44 -4.94 14.88
N PRO A 76 19.04 -3.66 14.86
CA PRO A 76 19.50 -2.68 15.83
C PRO A 76 19.34 -3.19 17.26
N GLU A 77 20.34 -2.94 18.10
CA GLU A 77 20.22 -3.26 19.52
C GLU A 77 19.07 -2.47 20.12
N SER A 78 18.19 -3.17 20.85
CA SER A 78 17.08 -2.53 21.56
C SER A 78 17.59 -1.46 22.52
N PRO A 79 16.87 -0.35 22.69
CA PRO A 79 17.27 0.68 23.64
C PRO A 79 17.21 0.10 25.06
N THR A 80 18.08 0.61 25.95
CA THR A 80 18.11 0.15 27.35
C THR A 80 16.86 0.60 28.10
N ASP A 81 16.36 1.78 27.77
CA ASP A 81 15.07 2.27 28.21
C ASP A 81 14.03 2.01 27.12
N LEU A 82 12.95 1.33 27.50
CA LEU A 82 11.83 1.01 26.61
C LEU A 82 10.62 1.90 26.89
N SER A 83 10.84 3.07 27.51
CA SER A 83 9.86 4.15 27.56
C SER A 83 9.33 4.45 26.15
N LEU A 84 8.08 4.88 26.04
CA LEU A 84 7.45 5.09 24.74
C LEU A 84 8.21 6.12 23.90
N ASP A 85 8.75 7.17 24.54
CA ASP A 85 9.52 8.21 23.87
C ASP A 85 10.84 7.66 23.32
N ASP A 86 11.63 6.94 24.14
CA ASP A 86 12.91 6.34 23.72
C ASP A 86 12.70 5.23 22.70
N TYR A 87 11.66 4.41 22.89
CA TYR A 87 11.26 3.37 21.95
C TYR A 87 10.93 3.99 20.58
N THR A 88 10.15 5.07 20.58
CA THR A 88 9.77 5.75 19.34
C THR A 88 10.99 6.38 18.67
N GLU A 89 11.85 7.06 19.42
CA GLU A 89 13.11 7.59 18.88
C GLU A 89 13.97 6.47 18.29
N TRP A 90 14.16 5.37 19.00
CA TRP A 90 14.91 4.21 18.53
C TRP A 90 14.32 3.61 17.25
N MET A 91 12.99 3.46 17.19
CA MET A 91 12.29 2.96 16.02
C MET A 91 12.59 3.81 14.78
N HIS A 92 12.59 5.14 14.93
CA HIS A 92 12.85 6.04 13.81
C HIS A 92 14.33 6.15 13.45
N ALA A 93 15.22 6.26 14.45
CA ALA A 93 16.64 6.50 14.23
C ALA A 93 17.41 5.24 13.82
N ASN A 94 16.96 4.05 14.24
CA ASN A 94 17.70 2.81 14.05
C ASN A 94 16.89 1.75 13.30
N TRP A 95 15.65 1.49 13.73
CA TRP A 95 14.86 0.38 13.17
C TRP A 95 14.37 0.64 11.75
N SER A 96 13.79 1.82 11.47
CA SER A 96 13.30 2.16 10.13
C SER A 96 14.40 2.13 9.06
N PRO A 97 15.56 2.79 9.26
CA PRO A 97 16.64 2.75 8.27
C PRO A 97 17.19 1.33 8.05
N TRP A 98 17.29 0.53 9.11
CA TRP A 98 17.66 -0.87 9.00
C TRP A 98 16.63 -1.66 8.17
N LEU A 99 15.34 -1.48 8.45
CA LEU A 99 14.26 -2.15 7.75
C LEU A 99 14.22 -1.78 6.26
N GLU A 100 14.37 -0.49 5.93
CA GLU A 100 14.44 0.03 4.56
C GLU A 100 15.63 -0.56 3.79
N SER A 101 16.81 -0.57 4.41
CA SER A 101 18.01 -1.22 3.87
C SER A 101 17.76 -2.70 3.58
N ARG A 102 17.10 -3.42 4.51
CA ARG A 102 16.76 -4.84 4.30
C ARG A 102 15.77 -5.07 3.17
N VAL A 103 14.71 -4.27 3.09
CA VAL A 103 13.73 -4.39 2.02
C VAL A 103 14.39 -4.17 0.66
N THR A 104 15.30 -3.20 0.55
CA THR A 104 16.06 -2.92 -0.68
C THR A 104 16.87 -4.15 -1.11
N VAL A 105 17.68 -4.72 -0.20
CA VAL A 105 18.47 -5.92 -0.52
C VAL A 105 17.59 -7.13 -0.86
N LEU A 106 16.46 -7.30 -0.18
CA LEU A 106 15.50 -8.37 -0.46
C LEU A 106 14.87 -8.23 -1.86
N GLN A 107 14.63 -7.01 -2.32
CA GLN A 107 14.10 -6.76 -3.67
C GLN A 107 15.13 -7.12 -4.74
N GLU A 108 16.38 -6.69 -4.58
CA GLU A 108 17.49 -7.06 -5.49
C GLU A 108 17.71 -8.57 -5.55
N LEU A 109 17.71 -9.23 -4.37
CA LEU A 109 17.86 -10.67 -4.27
C LEU A 109 16.73 -11.41 -4.98
N ARG A 110 15.49 -10.89 -4.92
CA ARG A 110 14.31 -11.54 -5.52
C ARG A 110 14.46 -11.73 -7.03
N GLU A 111 14.92 -10.71 -7.74
CA GLU A 111 15.11 -10.76 -9.20
C GLU A 111 16.18 -11.80 -9.57
N ARG A 112 17.28 -11.80 -8.82
CA ARG A 112 18.38 -12.77 -9.01
C ARG A 112 17.96 -14.20 -8.65
N PHE A 113 17.13 -14.40 -7.63
CA PHE A 113 16.58 -15.72 -7.30
C PHE A 113 15.75 -16.29 -8.45
N THR A 114 14.92 -15.46 -9.10
CA THR A 114 14.15 -15.89 -10.27
C THR A 114 15.06 -16.29 -11.43
N ALA A 115 16.08 -15.49 -11.74
CA ALA A 115 17.04 -15.82 -12.80
C ALA A 115 17.82 -17.13 -12.49
N LEU A 116 18.28 -17.31 -11.26
CA LEU A 116 18.96 -18.55 -10.83
C LEU A 116 18.04 -19.77 -10.87
N ALA A 117 16.76 -19.63 -10.51
CA ALA A 117 15.80 -20.73 -10.57
C ALA A 117 15.59 -21.27 -12.00
N GLU A 118 15.82 -20.44 -13.02
CA GLU A 118 15.71 -20.81 -14.43
C GLU A 118 17.03 -21.36 -15.03
N ALA A 119 18.18 -21.05 -14.42
CA ALA A 119 19.50 -21.38 -14.96
C ALA A 119 19.84 -22.88 -14.95
N GLY A 120 19.40 -23.62 -13.94
CA GLY A 120 19.72 -25.04 -13.77
C GLY A 120 19.20 -25.63 -12.46
N SER A 121 19.26 -26.95 -12.28
CA SER A 121 18.76 -27.58 -11.05
C SER A 121 19.59 -27.24 -9.82
N ARG A 122 20.91 -27.05 -10.00
CA ARG A 122 21.85 -26.63 -8.95
C ARG A 122 21.56 -25.20 -8.49
N GLU A 123 21.47 -24.26 -9.42
CA GLU A 123 21.17 -22.85 -9.17
C GLU A 123 19.78 -22.68 -8.54
N ARG A 124 18.82 -23.50 -8.99
CA ARG A 124 17.46 -23.51 -8.48
C ARG A 124 17.36 -23.94 -7.02
N ILE A 125 18.03 -25.04 -6.62
CA ILE A 125 18.02 -25.45 -5.21
C ILE A 125 18.75 -24.42 -4.33
N PHE A 126 19.86 -23.88 -4.82
CA PHE A 126 20.61 -22.82 -4.14
C PHE A 126 19.73 -21.58 -3.89
N ALA A 127 19.04 -21.09 -4.94
CA ALA A 127 18.15 -19.94 -4.83
C ALA A 127 17.00 -20.18 -3.84
N ALA A 128 16.36 -21.35 -3.88
CA ALA A 128 15.29 -21.70 -2.95
C ALA A 128 15.77 -21.73 -1.50
N VAL A 129 16.92 -22.36 -1.23
CA VAL A 129 17.50 -22.43 0.12
C VAL A 129 17.83 -21.03 0.63
N VAL A 130 18.60 -20.26 -0.14
CA VAL A 130 19.06 -18.94 0.31
C VAL A 130 17.88 -17.99 0.52
N ALA A 131 16.90 -17.96 -0.40
CA ALA A 131 15.69 -17.17 -0.24
C ALA A 131 14.92 -17.55 1.04
N ALA A 132 14.76 -18.85 1.30
CA ALA A 132 14.03 -19.33 2.47
C ALA A 132 14.65 -18.83 3.78
N TYR A 133 15.97 -18.94 3.94
CA TYR A 133 16.67 -18.48 5.14
C TYR A 133 16.62 -16.97 5.31
N VAL A 134 16.77 -16.23 4.22
CA VAL A 134 16.75 -14.77 4.22
C VAL A 134 15.36 -14.24 4.62
N TYR A 135 14.27 -14.80 4.09
CA TYR A 135 12.92 -14.41 4.50
C TYR A 135 12.55 -14.91 5.90
N ASP A 136 13.04 -16.08 6.31
CA ASP A 136 12.84 -16.63 7.66
C ASP A 136 13.52 -15.77 8.73
N ASP A 137 14.79 -15.38 8.54
CA ASP A 137 15.49 -14.45 9.46
C ASP A 137 14.76 -13.11 9.52
N PHE A 138 14.41 -12.53 8.37
CA PHE A 138 13.73 -11.24 8.32
C PHE A 138 12.40 -11.24 9.09
N ALA A 139 11.58 -12.29 8.92
CA ALA A 139 10.32 -12.44 9.65
C ALA A 139 10.56 -12.57 11.17
N LYS A 140 11.56 -13.36 11.59
CA LYS A 140 11.94 -13.52 13.00
C LYS A 140 12.41 -12.21 13.62
N ARG A 141 13.14 -11.37 12.87
CA ARG A 141 13.61 -10.06 13.36
C ARG A 141 12.44 -9.11 13.63
N ILE A 142 11.44 -9.07 12.75
CA ILE A 142 10.21 -8.27 12.96
C ILE A 142 9.47 -8.76 14.21
N GLU A 143 9.28 -10.08 14.37
CA GLU A 143 8.59 -10.62 15.55
C GLU A 143 9.39 -10.47 16.86
N ALA A 144 10.71 -10.29 16.78
CA ALA A 144 11.59 -10.10 17.92
C ALA A 144 11.70 -8.64 18.39
N MET A 145 10.96 -7.70 17.79
CA MET A 145 10.94 -6.31 18.25
C MET A 145 10.53 -6.24 19.74
N PRO A 146 11.22 -5.44 20.56
CA PRO A 146 10.90 -5.33 21.97
C PRO A 146 9.55 -4.63 22.17
N VAL A 147 8.85 -5.00 23.25
CA VAL A 147 7.57 -4.39 23.63
C VAL A 147 7.85 -3.16 24.50
N PRO A 148 7.26 -1.99 24.23
CA PRO A 148 7.41 -0.79 25.07
C PRO A 148 7.01 -1.05 26.53
N ILE A 149 7.68 -0.39 27.49
CA ILE A 149 7.48 -0.64 28.93
C ILE A 149 6.06 -0.32 29.39
N GLU A 150 5.43 0.68 28.77
CA GLU A 150 4.03 1.07 29.01
C GLU A 150 3.06 -0.03 28.59
N VAL A 151 3.42 -0.81 27.56
CA VAL A 151 2.62 -1.94 27.08
C VAL A 151 2.88 -3.20 27.92
N GLN A 152 4.10 -3.40 28.43
CA GLN A 152 4.49 -4.60 29.20
C GLN A 152 3.63 -4.86 30.45
N GLY A 153 3.09 -3.81 31.07
CA GLY A 153 2.23 -3.91 32.26
C GLY A 153 0.82 -4.43 31.98
N GLU A 154 0.40 -4.47 30.72
CA GLU A 154 -0.96 -4.80 30.31
C GLU A 154 -0.95 -6.03 29.38
N PRO A 155 -1.22 -7.25 29.90
CA PRO A 155 -1.10 -8.49 29.12
C PRO A 155 -1.88 -8.51 27.81
N ASP A 156 -3.06 -7.88 27.79
CA ASP A 156 -3.89 -7.77 26.59
C ASP A 156 -3.23 -6.89 25.51
N LEU A 157 -2.57 -5.80 25.91
CA LEU A 157 -1.83 -4.93 24.98
C LEU A 157 -0.55 -5.62 24.49
N VAL A 158 0.16 -6.38 25.35
CA VAL A 158 1.30 -7.21 24.93
C VAL A 158 0.88 -8.22 23.87
N ALA A 159 -0.27 -8.89 24.06
CA ALA A 159 -0.80 -9.85 23.10
C ALA A 159 -1.18 -9.17 21.78
N ALA A 160 -1.86 -8.01 21.84
CA ALA A 160 -2.23 -7.23 20.65
C ALA A 160 -0.99 -6.74 19.88
N PHE A 161 0.05 -6.30 20.58
CA PHE A 161 1.31 -5.88 19.97
C PHE A 161 2.01 -7.06 19.28
N ALA A 162 2.11 -8.22 19.94
CA ALA A 162 2.68 -9.42 19.34
C ALA A 162 1.87 -9.91 18.12
N GLU A 163 0.54 -9.79 18.15
CA GLU A 163 -0.32 -10.08 17.01
C GLU A 163 -0.07 -9.12 15.85
N GLN A 164 0.09 -7.83 16.13
CA GLN A 164 0.43 -6.82 15.12
C GLN A 164 1.80 -7.12 14.48
N LEU A 165 2.82 -7.44 15.27
CA LEU A 165 4.14 -7.82 14.74
C LEU A 165 4.08 -9.06 13.86
N ARG A 166 3.32 -10.08 14.28
CA ARG A 166 3.09 -11.29 13.48
C ARG A 166 2.36 -10.98 12.17
N ALA A 167 1.37 -10.08 12.20
CA ALA A 167 0.67 -9.64 11.00
C ALA A 167 1.60 -8.89 10.03
N GLN A 168 2.51 -8.07 10.55
CA GLN A 168 3.55 -7.38 9.76
C GLN A 168 4.60 -8.35 9.20
N ALA A 169 4.99 -9.38 9.94
CA ALA A 169 5.93 -10.42 9.50
C ALA A 169 5.30 -11.44 8.53
N ALA A 170 3.96 -11.52 8.47
CA ALA A 170 3.22 -12.50 7.67
C ALA A 170 3.63 -12.61 6.19
N PRO A 171 3.91 -11.51 5.44
CA PRO A 171 4.37 -11.61 4.06
C PRO A 171 5.71 -12.32 3.96
N ALA A 172 6.66 -12.02 4.85
CA ALA A 172 7.98 -12.66 4.88
C ALA A 172 7.87 -14.14 5.25
N TRP A 173 7.06 -14.48 6.25
CA TRP A 173 6.80 -15.88 6.60
C TRP A 173 6.23 -16.70 5.44
N ARG A 174 5.28 -16.15 4.67
CA ARG A 174 4.72 -16.84 3.49
C ARG A 174 5.80 -17.09 2.43
N ARG A 175 6.68 -16.11 2.19
CA ARG A 175 7.80 -16.28 1.25
C ARG A 175 8.81 -17.32 1.73
N ALA A 176 9.16 -17.31 3.02
CA ALA A 176 10.02 -18.33 3.61
C ALA A 176 9.44 -19.74 3.41
N ARG A 177 8.15 -19.93 3.69
CA ARG A 177 7.45 -21.21 3.48
C ARG A 177 7.42 -21.64 2.02
N GLU A 178 7.09 -20.71 1.12
CA GLU A 178 7.09 -20.94 -0.33
C GLU A 178 8.47 -21.44 -0.79
N SER A 179 9.54 -20.75 -0.40
CA SER A 179 10.91 -21.10 -0.75
C SER A 179 11.38 -22.41 -0.10
N PHE A 180 11.05 -22.68 1.17
CA PHE A 180 11.33 -23.98 1.78
C PHE A 180 10.57 -25.12 1.09
N SER A 181 9.30 -24.90 0.70
CA SER A 181 8.52 -25.89 -0.05
C SER A 181 9.13 -26.18 -1.41
N GLN A 182 9.56 -25.13 -2.14
CA GLN A 182 10.26 -25.27 -3.42
C GLN A 182 11.59 -26.03 -3.25
N CYS A 183 12.34 -25.75 -2.18
CA CYS A 183 13.56 -26.48 -1.85
C CYS A 183 13.28 -27.98 -1.67
N VAL A 184 12.22 -28.35 -0.92
CA VAL A 184 11.82 -29.76 -0.75
C VAL A 184 11.43 -30.40 -2.08
N GLU A 185 10.68 -29.67 -2.91
CA GLU A 185 10.23 -30.16 -4.23
C GLU A 185 11.38 -30.36 -5.21
N TRP A 186 12.38 -29.47 -5.21
CA TRP A 186 13.47 -29.47 -6.18
C TRP A 186 14.70 -30.28 -5.75
N ALA A 187 14.83 -30.59 -4.45
CA ALA A 187 15.94 -31.39 -3.92
C ALA A 187 16.17 -32.74 -4.61
N PRO A 188 15.16 -33.50 -5.08
CA PRO A 188 15.38 -34.76 -5.81
C PRO A 188 16.15 -34.59 -7.13
N ASP A 189 16.07 -33.42 -7.77
CA ASP A 189 16.75 -33.11 -9.03
C ASP A 189 18.12 -32.41 -8.82
N ALA A 190 18.48 -32.14 -7.56
CA ALA A 190 19.73 -31.48 -7.21
C ALA A 190 20.94 -32.42 -7.38
N PRO A 191 22.15 -31.87 -7.58
CA PRO A 191 23.39 -32.64 -7.53
C PRO A 191 23.51 -33.45 -6.22
N PRO A 192 24.11 -34.65 -6.23
CA PRO A 192 24.25 -35.50 -5.04
C PRO A 192 24.83 -34.79 -3.81
N GLU A 193 25.73 -33.84 -4.03
CA GLU A 193 26.38 -33.02 -3.01
C GLU A 193 25.39 -32.10 -2.27
N LEU A 194 24.29 -31.72 -2.93
CA LEU A 194 23.23 -30.83 -2.41
C LEU A 194 21.96 -31.59 -1.99
N ALA A 195 21.91 -32.91 -2.17
CA ALA A 195 20.72 -33.73 -1.87
C ALA A 195 20.28 -33.67 -0.39
N GLY A 196 21.19 -33.32 0.53
CA GLY A 196 20.88 -33.13 1.95
C GLY A 196 19.87 -32.02 2.24
N TRP A 197 19.65 -31.10 1.29
CA TRP A 197 18.72 -29.99 1.47
C TRP A 197 17.25 -30.41 1.51
N GLY A 198 16.86 -31.52 0.89
CA GLY A 198 15.47 -31.98 0.93
C GLY A 198 14.98 -32.21 2.36
N GLU A 199 15.76 -32.93 3.17
CA GLU A 199 15.44 -33.18 4.57
C GLU A 199 15.59 -31.92 5.44
N ALA A 200 16.65 -31.13 5.21
CA ALA A 200 16.89 -29.90 5.97
C ALA A 200 15.78 -28.87 5.76
N CYS A 201 15.37 -28.63 4.52
CA CYS A 201 14.27 -27.72 4.18
C CYS A 201 12.92 -28.25 4.68
N ALA A 202 12.67 -29.56 4.63
CA ALA A 202 11.43 -30.13 5.18
C ALA A 202 11.31 -29.91 6.69
N ARG A 203 12.41 -30.08 7.43
CA ARG A 203 12.46 -29.80 8.87
C ARG A 203 12.20 -28.31 9.15
N ARG A 204 12.88 -27.41 8.43
CA ARG A 204 12.66 -25.96 8.56
C ARG A 204 11.25 -25.53 8.20
N LEU A 205 10.67 -26.08 7.13
CA LEU A 205 9.29 -25.81 6.72
C LEU A 205 8.28 -26.18 7.83
N ALA A 206 8.52 -27.27 8.55
CA ALA A 206 7.69 -27.71 9.67
C ALA A 206 7.81 -26.78 10.90
N GLU A 207 8.99 -26.16 11.10
CA GLU A 207 9.23 -25.15 12.15
C GLU A 207 8.68 -23.76 11.78
N THR A 208 8.53 -23.48 10.48
CA THR A 208 8.11 -22.17 9.97
C THR A 208 6.61 -21.96 10.22
N PRO A 209 6.17 -20.90 10.95
CA PRO A 209 4.77 -20.67 11.30
C PRO A 209 3.84 -20.66 10.09
N ASP A 210 2.76 -21.44 10.13
CA ASP A 210 1.73 -21.40 9.09
C ASP A 210 0.88 -20.14 9.23
N VAL A 211 1.30 -19.07 8.56
CA VAL A 211 0.61 -17.78 8.64
C VAL A 211 -0.60 -17.80 7.72
N VAL A 212 -1.70 -18.32 8.24
CA VAL A 212 -3.03 -18.06 7.70
C VAL A 212 -3.33 -16.60 8.03
N VAL A 213 -3.26 -15.72 7.01
CA VAL A 213 -3.81 -14.37 7.16
C VAL A 213 -5.30 -14.55 7.38
N ALA A 214 -5.73 -14.50 8.63
CA ALA A 214 -7.14 -14.46 8.95
C ALA A 214 -7.70 -13.28 8.13
N PRO A 215 -8.78 -13.48 7.34
CA PRO A 215 -9.47 -12.35 6.78
C PRO A 215 -9.73 -11.38 7.94
N PRO A 216 -9.51 -10.07 7.76
CA PRO A 216 -9.65 -9.11 8.86
C PRO A 216 -10.98 -9.42 9.56
N PRO A 217 -10.99 -9.62 10.90
CA PRO A 217 -12.19 -10.05 11.57
C PRO A 217 -13.30 -9.09 11.14
N PRO A 218 -14.49 -9.58 10.74
CA PRO A 218 -15.62 -8.69 10.57
C PRO A 218 -15.69 -7.91 11.87
N ARG A 219 -15.58 -6.58 11.82
CA ARG A 219 -15.63 -5.76 13.02
C ARG A 219 -16.97 -6.05 13.68
N GLU A 220 -16.95 -6.92 14.68
CA GLU A 220 -18.11 -7.20 15.50
C GLU A 220 -18.25 -5.98 16.39
N ILE A 221 -19.08 -5.05 15.92
CA ILE A 221 -19.49 -3.89 16.69
C ILE A 221 -20.17 -4.47 17.92
N ALA A 222 -19.61 -4.20 19.11
CA ALA A 222 -20.31 -4.42 20.36
C ALA A 222 -21.58 -3.56 20.33
N TRP A 223 -22.69 -4.18 19.95
CA TRP A 223 -24.01 -3.60 20.10
C TRP A 223 -24.24 -3.38 21.60
N PRO A 224 -24.81 -2.23 22.01
CA PRO A 224 -25.35 -2.11 23.36
C PRO A 224 -26.34 -3.25 23.59
N THR A 225 -26.24 -3.92 24.74
CA THR A 225 -26.99 -5.13 25.12
C THR A 225 -28.52 -4.97 25.19
N GLU A 226 -29.05 -3.84 24.72
CA GLU A 226 -30.44 -3.44 24.81
C GLU A 226 -31.22 -3.59 23.48
N CYS A 227 -30.61 -4.15 22.44
CA CYS A 227 -31.21 -4.24 21.10
C CYS A 227 -31.16 -5.66 20.47
N THR A 228 -31.62 -6.70 21.18
CA THR A 228 -31.81 -8.02 20.56
C THR A 228 -33.23 -8.57 20.71
N THR A 229 -34.05 -8.31 19.70
CA THR A 229 -35.04 -9.26 19.18
C THR A 229 -35.05 -9.19 17.66
N HIS A 230 -34.24 -10.03 17.01
CA HIS A 230 -34.37 -10.28 15.57
C HIS A 230 -35.56 -11.23 15.33
N PRO A 231 -36.43 -10.99 14.34
CA PRO A 231 -37.38 -11.98 13.88
C PRO A 231 -36.66 -13.11 13.13
N GLU A 232 -36.97 -14.35 13.49
CA GLU A 232 -36.43 -15.56 12.88
C GLU A 232 -36.77 -15.62 11.38
N GLY A 233 -35.74 -15.42 10.55
CA GLY A 233 -35.80 -15.65 9.11
C GLY A 233 -34.56 -16.44 8.68
N THR A 234 -34.78 -17.65 8.19
CA THR A 234 -33.73 -18.60 7.80
C THR A 234 -32.91 -18.04 6.62
N ARG A 235 -31.64 -17.73 6.85
CA ARG A 235 -30.68 -17.41 5.79
C ARG A 235 -30.39 -18.69 4.98
N PRO A 236 -30.45 -18.68 3.64
CA PRO A 236 -29.98 -19.80 2.83
C PRO A 236 -28.45 -19.94 2.97
N GLY A 237 -27.99 -21.19 3.08
CA GLY A 237 -26.66 -21.56 3.53
C GLY A 237 -25.50 -20.88 2.79
N THR A 238 -24.56 -20.36 3.57
CA THR A 238 -23.22 -19.97 3.15
C THR A 238 -22.45 -21.22 2.74
N SER A 239 -22.36 -21.45 1.42
CA SER A 239 -21.40 -22.40 0.87
C SER A 239 -19.98 -21.87 1.13
N GLU A 240 -19.09 -22.78 1.53
CA GLU A 240 -17.65 -22.58 1.67
C GLU A 240 -17.08 -21.84 0.45
N ARG A 241 -16.59 -20.60 0.66
CA ARG A 241 -15.85 -19.86 -0.35
C ARG A 241 -14.38 -20.27 -0.27
N SER A 242 -13.93 -21.00 -1.29
CA SER A 242 -12.52 -21.34 -1.49
C SER A 242 -11.68 -20.06 -1.75
N PRO A 243 -10.54 -19.82 -1.07
CA PRO A 243 -9.82 -18.54 -1.14
C PRO A 243 -9.01 -18.28 -2.43
N THR A 244 -9.06 -19.15 -3.43
CA THR A 244 -8.17 -19.10 -4.61
C THR A 244 -8.87 -18.73 -5.92
N ALA A 245 -10.14 -18.33 -5.88
CA ALA A 245 -10.87 -17.96 -7.09
C ALA A 245 -10.35 -16.62 -7.66
N ARG A 246 -9.46 -16.73 -8.66
CA ARG A 246 -8.97 -15.61 -9.49
C ARG A 246 -10.15 -14.72 -9.92
N ARG A 247 -10.18 -13.47 -9.45
CA ARG A 247 -11.22 -12.46 -9.72
C ARG A 247 -11.27 -12.09 -11.21
N ARG A 248 -12.46 -11.77 -11.71
CA ARG A 248 -12.68 -11.33 -13.10
C ARG A 248 -12.54 -9.83 -13.23
N VAL A 249 -12.01 -9.33 -14.33
CA VAL A 249 -11.80 -7.89 -14.57
C VAL A 249 -12.66 -7.38 -15.72
N ALA A 250 -13.46 -6.34 -15.52
CA ALA A 250 -14.17 -5.63 -16.59
C ALA A 250 -13.48 -4.31 -16.95
N LEU A 251 -13.11 -4.15 -18.22
CA LEU A 251 -12.61 -2.88 -18.76
C LEU A 251 -13.79 -1.96 -19.13
N LEU A 252 -13.92 -0.86 -18.40
CA LEU A 252 -14.93 0.18 -18.58
C LEU A 252 -14.27 1.45 -19.13
N THR A 253 -15.03 2.27 -19.84
CA THR A 253 -14.55 3.56 -20.37
C THR A 253 -14.93 4.69 -19.43
N GLN A 254 -14.00 5.58 -19.14
CA GLN A 254 -14.29 6.88 -18.55
C GLN A 254 -14.32 7.93 -19.67
N GLY A 255 -15.39 8.73 -19.72
CA GLY A 255 -15.68 9.58 -20.87
C GLY A 255 -14.56 10.58 -21.19
N ASN A 256 -14.09 10.55 -22.44
CA ASN A 256 -13.30 11.61 -23.05
C ASN A 256 -14.21 12.42 -23.99
N ARG A 257 -14.17 13.75 -23.93
CA ARG A 257 -14.98 14.60 -24.82
C ARG A 257 -14.51 14.64 -26.27
N ARG A 258 -13.34 14.06 -26.59
CA ARG A 258 -12.70 14.17 -27.92
C ARG A 258 -12.85 12.94 -28.81
N LEU A 259 -12.80 11.75 -28.24
CA LEU A 259 -13.04 10.52 -28.99
C LEU A 259 -14.54 10.26 -29.05
N THR A 260 -15.03 9.91 -30.24
CA THR A 260 -16.36 9.32 -30.38
C THR A 260 -16.43 8.03 -29.57
N GLN A 261 -17.64 7.59 -29.20
CA GLN A 261 -17.81 6.34 -28.49
C GLN A 261 -17.25 5.14 -29.28
N ALA A 262 -17.31 5.18 -30.62
CA ALA A 262 -16.77 4.14 -31.49
C ALA A 262 -15.23 4.11 -31.47
N GLU A 263 -14.57 5.27 -31.47
CA GLU A 263 -13.12 5.36 -31.37
C GLU A 263 -12.63 4.93 -29.98
N MET A 264 -13.31 5.36 -28.92
CA MET A 264 -13.00 4.90 -27.56
C MET A 264 -13.17 3.38 -27.44
N ASP A 265 -14.18 2.80 -28.10
CA ASP A 265 -14.37 1.34 -28.13
C ASP A 265 -13.25 0.62 -28.90
N ARG A 266 -12.66 1.22 -29.94
CA ARG A 266 -11.46 0.70 -30.61
C ARG A 266 -10.25 0.69 -29.67
N VAL A 267 -10.01 1.79 -28.95
CA VAL A 267 -8.92 1.89 -27.97
C VAL A 267 -9.07 0.85 -26.87
N VAL A 268 -10.28 0.68 -26.31
CA VAL A 268 -10.53 -0.31 -25.25
C VAL A 268 -10.35 -1.74 -25.76
N ASP A 269 -10.76 -2.05 -26.99
CA ASP A 269 -10.51 -3.37 -27.59
C ASP A 269 -9.01 -3.63 -27.75
N ALA A 270 -8.24 -2.63 -28.15
CA ALA A 270 -6.78 -2.74 -28.24
C ALA A 270 -6.14 -2.95 -26.87
N VAL A 271 -6.53 -2.17 -25.86
CA VAL A 271 -6.09 -2.35 -24.46
C VAL A 271 -6.45 -3.74 -23.95
N HIS A 272 -7.68 -4.21 -24.18
CA HIS A 272 -8.13 -5.55 -23.80
C HIS A 272 -7.26 -6.64 -24.45
N ALA A 273 -7.01 -6.52 -25.75
CA ALA A 273 -6.17 -7.47 -26.49
C ALA A 273 -4.72 -7.44 -26.01
N HIS A 274 -4.17 -6.26 -25.70
CA HIS A 274 -2.83 -6.10 -25.14
C HIS A 274 -2.71 -6.76 -23.78
N LEU A 275 -3.55 -6.38 -22.82
CA LEU A 275 -3.56 -6.96 -21.47
C LEU A 275 -3.76 -8.48 -21.47
N ARG A 276 -4.56 -9.01 -22.40
CA ARG A 276 -4.75 -10.46 -22.55
C ARG A 276 -3.50 -11.17 -23.05
N ARG A 277 -2.67 -10.49 -23.87
CA ARG A 277 -1.40 -11.04 -24.39
C ARG A 277 -0.30 -10.97 -23.34
N THR A 278 -0.15 -9.83 -22.67
CA THR A 278 0.94 -9.55 -21.72
C THR A 278 0.66 -10.12 -20.32
N HIS A 279 -0.60 -10.08 -19.86
CA HIS A 279 -0.97 -10.54 -18.52
C HIS A 279 -1.95 -11.71 -18.58
N ARG A 280 -1.45 -12.89 -18.95
CA ARG A 280 -2.26 -14.12 -19.12
C ARG A 280 -3.00 -14.55 -17.85
N ASP A 281 -2.54 -14.12 -16.69
CA ASP A 281 -3.18 -14.41 -15.40
C ASP A 281 -4.41 -13.55 -15.10
N LEU A 282 -4.59 -12.42 -15.80
CA LEU A 282 -5.78 -11.58 -15.66
C LEU A 282 -6.98 -12.24 -16.34
N ARG A 283 -8.03 -12.51 -15.57
CA ARG A 283 -9.32 -13.00 -16.10
C ARG A 283 -10.17 -11.85 -16.62
N LEU A 284 -9.77 -11.27 -17.76
CA LEU A 284 -10.55 -10.22 -18.40
C LEU A 284 -11.91 -10.76 -18.89
N LEU A 285 -13.00 -10.08 -18.53
CA LEU A 285 -14.31 -10.36 -19.10
C LEU A 285 -14.31 -10.13 -20.61
N PRO A 286 -15.00 -10.96 -21.41
CA PRO A 286 -15.16 -10.71 -22.83
C PRO A 286 -15.81 -9.35 -23.11
N MET A 287 -15.24 -8.54 -24.01
CA MET A 287 -15.78 -7.21 -24.34
C MET A 287 -17.24 -7.23 -24.82
N ARG A 288 -17.69 -8.34 -25.42
CA ARG A 288 -19.11 -8.55 -25.77
C ARG A 288 -20.06 -8.46 -24.57
N GLU A 289 -19.63 -8.93 -23.40
CA GLU A 289 -20.44 -8.91 -22.17
C GLU A 289 -20.50 -7.51 -21.58
N VAL A 290 -19.35 -6.82 -21.56
CA VAL A 290 -19.25 -5.40 -21.15
C VAL A 290 -20.13 -4.52 -22.03
N ARG A 291 -20.06 -4.69 -23.35
CA ARG A 291 -20.89 -3.96 -24.33
C ARG A 291 -22.38 -4.25 -24.17
N ALA A 292 -22.76 -5.51 -23.94
CA ALA A 292 -24.15 -5.88 -23.69
C ALA A 292 -24.69 -5.20 -22.41
N ALA A 293 -23.91 -5.15 -21.33
CA ALA A 293 -24.27 -4.45 -20.12
C ALA A 293 -24.37 -2.93 -20.34
N ARG A 294 -23.46 -2.34 -21.14
CA ARG A 294 -23.51 -0.91 -21.51
C ARG A 294 -24.76 -0.59 -22.35
N ALA A 295 -25.07 -1.39 -23.37
CA ALA A 295 -26.24 -1.22 -24.21
C ALA A 295 -27.54 -1.36 -23.42
N LEU A 296 -27.61 -2.31 -22.48
CA LEU A 296 -28.77 -2.47 -21.59
C LEU A 296 -28.93 -1.27 -20.64
N SER A 297 -27.84 -0.78 -20.06
CA SER A 297 -27.84 0.44 -19.23
C SER A 297 -28.31 1.66 -20.03
N ALA A 298 -27.82 1.84 -21.26
CA ALA A 298 -28.20 2.94 -22.14
C ALA A 298 -29.66 2.85 -22.60
N GLY A 299 -30.13 1.66 -23.01
CA GLY A 299 -31.52 1.44 -23.41
C GLY A 299 -32.51 1.72 -22.28
N ARG A 300 -32.19 1.30 -21.06
CA ARG A 300 -32.99 1.62 -19.87
C ARG A 300 -32.98 3.11 -19.51
N ARG A 301 -31.89 3.83 -19.80
CA ARG A 301 -31.84 5.30 -19.67
C ARG A 301 -32.69 6.00 -20.73
N ALA A 302 -32.74 5.47 -21.95
CA ALA A 302 -33.53 6.05 -23.04
C ALA A 302 -35.03 5.81 -22.87
N SER A 303 -35.45 4.71 -22.23
CA SER A 303 -36.86 4.34 -22.02
C SER A 303 -37.56 5.06 -20.85
N ARG A 304 -37.03 6.20 -20.38
CA ARG A 304 -37.52 6.97 -19.22
C ARG A 304 -38.87 7.67 -19.47
N ARG A 305 -39.94 6.87 -19.56
CA ARG A 305 -41.32 7.34 -19.34
C ARG A 305 -41.80 7.18 -17.89
N LEU A 306 -40.97 6.62 -17.01
CA LEU A 306 -41.22 6.53 -15.57
C LEU A 306 -40.06 7.24 -14.86
N GLU A 307 -40.37 8.35 -14.20
CA GLU A 307 -39.42 9.30 -13.58
C GLU A 307 -38.57 8.68 -12.45
N CYS A 308 -38.91 7.47 -12.01
CA CYS A 308 -38.42 6.88 -10.77
C CYS A 308 -37.34 5.79 -10.93
N ALA A 309 -37.01 5.34 -12.15
CA ALA A 309 -35.99 4.31 -12.35
C ALA A 309 -34.67 4.91 -12.85
N ARG A 310 -33.68 5.07 -11.96
CA ARG A 310 -32.29 5.15 -12.43
C ARG A 310 -31.94 3.79 -13.03
N ALA A 311 -31.83 3.75 -14.35
CA ALA A 311 -31.30 2.60 -15.06
C ALA A 311 -29.98 2.16 -14.41
N PRO A 312 -29.82 0.87 -14.06
CA PRO A 312 -28.62 0.39 -13.39
C PRO A 312 -27.38 0.73 -14.21
N SER A 313 -26.31 1.11 -13.51
CA SER A 313 -25.02 1.38 -14.13
C SER A 313 -24.48 0.13 -14.83
N THR A 314 -23.58 0.31 -15.79
CA THR A 314 -22.90 -0.82 -16.44
C THR A 314 -22.19 -1.69 -15.40
N THR A 315 -21.56 -1.09 -14.39
CA THR A 315 -20.94 -1.80 -13.27
C THR A 315 -21.97 -2.63 -12.49
N ALA A 316 -23.09 -2.04 -12.08
CA ALA A 316 -24.12 -2.78 -11.33
C ALA A 316 -24.68 -3.98 -12.11
N LEU A 317 -24.87 -3.84 -13.42
CA LEU A 317 -25.31 -4.94 -14.29
C LEU A 317 -24.26 -6.05 -14.41
N LEU A 318 -22.97 -5.72 -14.39
CA LEU A 318 -21.88 -6.68 -14.45
C LEU A 318 -21.66 -7.37 -13.10
N THR A 319 -21.66 -6.63 -11.99
CA THR A 319 -21.50 -7.18 -10.63
C THR A 319 -22.64 -8.13 -10.28
N ALA A 320 -23.87 -7.86 -10.74
CA ALA A 320 -25.00 -8.78 -10.58
C ALA A 320 -24.80 -10.14 -11.28
N ARG A 321 -23.94 -10.22 -12.30
CA ARG A 321 -23.60 -11.46 -13.03
C ARG A 321 -22.28 -12.07 -12.59
N HIS A 322 -21.38 -11.26 -12.05
CA HIS A 322 -20.03 -11.63 -11.64
C HIS A 322 -19.77 -11.09 -10.24
N ALA A 323 -20.06 -11.89 -9.22
CA ALA A 323 -19.89 -11.49 -7.81
C ALA A 323 -18.41 -11.24 -7.43
N ASP A 324 -17.48 -11.71 -8.26
CA ASP A 324 -16.02 -11.59 -8.12
C ASP A 324 -15.41 -10.49 -9.02
N LEU A 325 -16.22 -9.54 -9.49
CA LEU A 325 -15.81 -8.53 -10.46
C LEU A 325 -14.92 -7.44 -9.85
N VAL A 326 -13.79 -7.18 -10.51
CA VAL A 326 -12.98 -5.97 -10.38
C VAL A 326 -13.19 -5.11 -11.63
N THR A 327 -13.32 -3.80 -11.47
CA THR A 327 -13.43 -2.87 -12.60
C THR A 327 -12.07 -2.26 -12.92
N ALA A 328 -11.76 -2.18 -14.21
CA ALA A 328 -10.66 -1.41 -14.75
C ALA A 328 -11.23 -0.26 -15.57
N TRP A 329 -10.75 0.97 -15.41
CA TRP A 329 -11.19 2.13 -16.17
C TRP A 329 -10.12 2.53 -17.18
N VAL A 330 -10.48 2.49 -18.46
CA VAL A 330 -9.69 3.08 -19.54
C VAL A 330 -10.14 4.52 -19.70
N SER A 331 -9.21 5.45 -19.53
CA SER A 331 -9.41 6.87 -19.78
C SER A 331 -8.36 7.36 -20.75
N ALA A 332 -8.79 8.16 -21.72
CA ALA A 332 -7.90 8.95 -22.55
C ALA A 332 -8.18 10.40 -22.20
N ALA A 333 -7.19 11.15 -21.76
CA ALA A 333 -7.36 12.54 -21.37
C ALA A 333 -6.23 13.38 -21.96
N CYS A 334 -6.56 14.59 -22.39
CA CYS A 334 -5.59 15.53 -22.94
C CYS A 334 -5.56 16.76 -22.05
N TYR A 335 -4.37 17.10 -21.60
CA TYR A 335 -4.09 18.28 -20.79
C TYR A 335 -3.33 19.26 -21.67
N ALA A 336 -3.78 20.51 -21.69
CA ALA A 336 -3.08 21.58 -22.37
C ALA A 336 -2.48 22.45 -21.29
N ASP A 337 -1.18 22.35 -21.10
CA ASP A 337 -0.48 23.30 -20.24
C ASP A 337 -0.32 24.62 -21.01
N PRO A 338 -0.54 25.78 -20.36
CA PRO A 338 -0.34 27.07 -21.01
C PRO A 338 1.09 27.17 -21.54
N GLY A 339 1.26 27.26 -22.86
CA GLY A 339 2.57 27.43 -23.50
C GLY A 339 3.32 26.14 -23.87
N ALA A 340 2.82 24.95 -23.52
CA ALA A 340 3.40 23.68 -23.94
C ALA A 340 2.60 22.99 -25.05
N ALA A 341 3.23 22.05 -25.75
CA ALA A 341 2.52 21.09 -26.60
C ALA A 341 1.48 20.36 -25.75
N ARG A 342 0.33 20.05 -26.34
CA ARG A 342 -0.73 19.35 -25.61
C ARG A 342 -0.23 17.94 -25.28
N THR A 343 -0.38 17.51 -24.04
CA THR A 343 -0.01 16.15 -23.62
C THR A 343 -1.26 15.32 -23.42
N CYS A 344 -1.35 14.20 -24.12
CA CYS A 344 -2.45 13.26 -23.97
C CYS A 344 -1.98 11.99 -23.27
N ARG A 345 -2.75 11.52 -22.30
CA ARG A 345 -2.46 10.33 -21.50
C ARG A 345 -3.56 9.28 -21.64
N LEU A 346 -3.17 8.05 -21.91
CA LEU A 346 -4.00 6.85 -21.87
C LEU A 346 -3.74 6.19 -20.53
N SER A 347 -4.73 6.17 -19.66
CA SER A 347 -4.64 5.56 -18.34
C SER A 347 -5.57 4.36 -18.22
N VAL A 348 -5.07 3.23 -17.74
CA VAL A 348 -5.84 2.04 -17.38
C VAL A 348 -5.75 1.82 -15.88
N SER A 349 -6.80 2.20 -15.16
CA SER A 349 -6.83 2.13 -13.70
C SER A 349 -7.60 0.89 -13.21
N LEU A 350 -6.97 -0.07 -12.52
CA LEU A 350 -7.60 -1.24 -11.91
C LEU A 350 -7.89 -0.98 -10.42
N GLY A 351 -9.13 -1.16 -9.96
CA GLY A 351 -9.45 -0.98 -8.54
C GLY A 351 -10.94 -0.85 -8.24
N GLN A 352 -11.29 -0.63 -6.97
CA GLN A 352 -12.58 -0.05 -6.60
C GLN A 352 -12.38 1.45 -6.42
N LYS A 353 -13.19 2.25 -7.13
CA LYS A 353 -13.09 3.71 -7.06
C LYS A 353 -13.35 4.23 -5.63
N ASP A 354 -14.13 3.47 -4.86
CA ASP A 354 -14.68 3.89 -3.58
C ASP A 354 -13.75 3.59 -2.39
N ASP A 355 -12.73 2.74 -2.54
CA ASP A 355 -11.77 2.40 -1.47
C ASP A 355 -10.39 3.07 -1.64
N GLY A 356 -10.21 3.85 -2.71
CA GLY A 356 -8.96 4.56 -2.99
C GLY A 356 -7.81 3.68 -3.47
N SER A 357 -7.99 2.36 -3.53
CA SER A 357 -7.00 1.42 -4.04
C SER A 357 -7.17 1.28 -5.56
N PHE A 358 -6.42 2.09 -6.32
CA PHE A 358 -6.32 1.91 -7.75
C PHE A 358 -4.87 1.82 -8.20
N PHE A 359 -4.65 0.89 -9.11
CA PHE A 359 -3.41 0.70 -9.84
C PHE A 359 -3.57 1.32 -11.22
N SER A 360 -2.63 2.12 -11.76
CA SER A 360 -2.80 2.76 -13.07
C SER A 360 -1.64 2.47 -14.02
N LEU A 361 -1.95 1.93 -15.20
CA LEU A 361 -1.03 1.89 -16.34
C LEU A 361 -1.18 3.20 -17.11
N ASN A 362 -0.10 3.84 -17.53
CA ASN A 362 -0.15 5.08 -18.29
C ASN A 362 0.68 4.97 -19.57
N ALA A 363 0.19 5.55 -20.66
CA ALA A 363 0.97 5.82 -21.86
C ALA A 363 0.72 7.26 -22.31
N THR A 364 1.76 7.96 -22.75
CA THR A 364 1.72 9.39 -23.07
C THR A 364 1.92 9.61 -24.58
N LEU A 365 1.18 10.57 -25.13
CA LEU A 365 1.27 11.07 -26.50
C LEU A 365 1.65 12.55 -26.44
N GLU A 366 2.70 12.92 -27.18
CA GLU A 366 3.15 14.29 -27.41
C GLU A 366 2.91 14.64 -28.88
N ASP A 367 1.76 15.27 -29.22
CA ASP A 367 1.47 15.74 -30.58
C ASP A 367 0.42 16.88 -30.56
N ASP A 368 0.21 17.57 -31.66
CA ASP A 368 -0.83 18.60 -31.82
C ASP A 368 -2.16 18.01 -32.33
N SER A 369 -2.11 16.84 -33.00
CA SER A 369 -3.28 16.05 -33.41
C SER A 369 -3.36 14.73 -32.66
N PHE A 370 -4.56 14.38 -32.20
CA PHE A 370 -4.81 13.13 -31.49
C PHE A 370 -6.00 12.44 -32.12
N ASP A 371 -5.75 11.69 -33.17
CA ASP A 371 -6.76 10.80 -33.73
C ASP A 371 -6.72 9.43 -33.02
N VAL A 372 -7.65 8.55 -33.38
CA VAL A 372 -7.76 7.24 -32.76
C VAL A 372 -6.55 6.35 -33.03
N ASP A 373 -5.87 6.51 -34.16
CA ASP A 373 -4.73 5.67 -34.54
C ASP A 373 -3.49 6.02 -33.70
N ASP A 374 -3.33 7.29 -33.28
CA ASP A 374 -2.31 7.71 -32.30
C ASP A 374 -2.51 7.00 -30.95
N TRP A 375 -3.75 6.97 -30.45
CA TRP A 375 -4.09 6.25 -29.23
C TRP A 375 -3.82 4.74 -29.34
N LEU A 376 -4.06 4.15 -30.50
CA LEU A 376 -3.79 2.74 -30.74
C LEU A 376 -2.28 2.45 -30.78
N ALA A 377 -1.47 3.39 -31.27
CA ALA A 377 -0.01 3.25 -31.35
C ALA A 377 0.66 3.19 -29.97
N VAL A 378 0.08 3.81 -28.94
CA VAL A 378 0.64 3.80 -27.56
C VAL A 378 0.17 2.64 -26.69
N VAL A 379 -0.85 1.90 -27.10
CA VAL A 379 -1.32 0.72 -26.34
C VAL A 379 -0.21 -0.30 -26.05
N PRO A 380 0.70 -0.63 -26.98
CA PRO A 380 1.82 -1.53 -26.70
C PRO A 380 2.76 -1.04 -25.60
N GLY A 381 2.85 0.28 -25.38
CA GLY A 381 3.66 0.93 -24.33
C GLY A 381 3.04 0.88 -22.94
N LEU A 382 1.86 0.25 -22.77
CA LEU A 382 1.35 -0.14 -21.45
C LEU A 382 2.15 -1.37 -20.97
N ASP A 383 3.39 -1.18 -20.53
CA ASP A 383 4.30 -2.26 -20.13
C ASP A 383 4.44 -2.45 -18.59
N GLU A 384 5.25 -3.44 -18.22
CA GLU A 384 5.45 -3.98 -16.87
C GLU A 384 6.28 -3.07 -15.94
N GLU A 385 7.06 -2.12 -16.45
CA GLU A 385 7.84 -1.18 -15.62
C GLU A 385 6.93 -0.13 -14.96
N ALA A 386 5.90 0.32 -15.67
CA ALA A 386 4.85 1.17 -15.10
C ALA A 386 4.06 0.47 -13.97
N ILE A 387 4.06 -0.88 -13.99
CA ILE A 387 3.40 -1.73 -12.99
C ILE A 387 4.19 -1.72 -11.68
N LEU A 388 5.51 -1.86 -11.75
CA LEU A 388 6.43 -1.88 -10.60
C LEU A 388 6.56 -0.49 -9.95
N ALA A 389 6.73 0.58 -10.74
CA ALA A 389 6.81 1.94 -10.20
C ALA A 389 5.52 2.36 -9.46
N SER A 390 4.35 1.94 -9.96
CA SER A 390 3.07 2.23 -9.31
C SER A 390 2.77 1.28 -8.14
N LEU A 391 3.27 0.04 -8.14
CA LEU A 391 3.20 -0.89 -7.00
C LEU A 391 4.00 -0.39 -5.80
N LEU A 392 5.16 0.22 -6.02
CA LEU A 392 6.02 0.76 -4.96
C LEU A 392 5.37 1.94 -4.24
N GLY A 393 4.75 2.88 -4.97
CA GLY A 393 4.06 4.02 -4.36
C GLY A 393 2.74 3.69 -3.64
N THR A 394 2.18 2.49 -3.87
CA THR A 394 0.90 2.06 -3.24
C THR A 394 1.13 1.03 -2.12
N LEU A 395 2.23 0.28 -2.17
CA LEU A 395 2.61 -0.70 -1.14
C LEU A 395 3.53 -0.14 -0.05
N SER A 396 4.21 0.99 -0.29
CA SER A 396 4.89 1.77 0.76
C SER A 396 3.90 2.54 1.66
N GLY A 397 2.71 1.98 1.92
CA GLY A 397 1.75 2.47 2.92
C GLY A 397 2.26 2.38 4.37
N ALA A 398 3.58 2.30 4.58
CA ALA A 398 4.23 2.74 5.79
C ALA A 398 4.37 4.26 5.70
N SER A 399 3.65 4.96 6.55
CA SER A 399 3.92 6.37 6.82
C SER A 399 5.30 6.48 7.46
N ASP A 400 6.35 6.56 6.64
CA ASP A 400 7.60 7.17 7.08
C ASP A 400 7.20 8.53 7.64
N GLY A 401 7.61 8.86 8.87
CA GLY A 401 7.32 10.15 9.50
C GLY A 401 7.93 11.36 8.79
N ARG A 402 8.15 11.27 7.47
CA ARG A 402 8.53 12.37 6.59
C ARG A 402 7.37 13.35 6.55
N ALA A 403 7.70 14.57 6.89
CA ALA A 403 6.72 15.64 6.96
C ALA A 403 6.36 16.22 5.59
N VAL A 404 7.02 15.74 4.52
CA VAL A 404 6.76 16.13 3.13
C VAL A 404 6.79 14.87 2.24
N HIS A 405 5.82 14.74 1.35
CA HIS A 405 5.78 13.68 0.33
C HIS A 405 5.67 14.27 -1.07
N LEU A 406 6.45 13.73 -2.00
CA LEU A 406 6.26 14.00 -3.43
C LEU A 406 5.27 12.99 -4.01
N ARG A 407 4.16 13.49 -4.57
CA ARG A 407 3.11 12.67 -5.21
C ARG A 407 2.96 13.05 -6.67
N PHE A 408 2.47 12.09 -7.46
CA PHE A 408 2.12 12.29 -8.87
C PHE A 408 3.28 12.81 -9.73
N VAL A 409 4.51 12.43 -9.41
CA VAL A 409 5.70 12.78 -10.19
C VAL A 409 5.53 12.28 -11.62
N THR A 410 5.53 13.20 -12.57
CA THR A 410 5.47 12.94 -14.00
C THR A 410 6.66 13.64 -14.65
N THR A 411 7.42 12.92 -15.47
CA THR A 411 8.52 13.44 -16.28
C THR A 411 8.08 13.64 -17.74
N LEU A 412 8.64 14.65 -18.40
CA LEU A 412 8.49 14.95 -19.83
C LEU A 412 9.89 15.19 -20.44
N GLY A 413 10.15 14.66 -21.63
CA GLY A 413 11.47 14.70 -22.30
C GLY A 413 12.33 13.46 -22.07
N ALA A 414 13.56 13.43 -22.61
CA ALA A 414 14.49 12.31 -22.47
C ALA A 414 15.24 12.40 -21.13
N TRP A 415 14.98 11.44 -20.24
CA TRP A 415 15.67 11.31 -18.95
C TRP A 415 16.53 10.06 -19.01
N GLY A 416 17.83 10.18 -18.73
CA GLY A 416 18.68 8.98 -18.62
C GLY A 416 18.19 8.07 -17.49
N ASP A 417 18.34 6.74 -17.69
CA ASP A 417 17.67 5.62 -17.00
C ASP A 417 17.68 5.59 -15.45
N ALA A 418 18.34 6.53 -14.74
CA ALA A 418 18.47 6.46 -13.29
C ALA A 418 18.50 7.81 -12.54
N SER A 419 18.11 8.93 -13.16
CA SER A 419 18.55 10.25 -12.69
C SER A 419 17.52 11.15 -11.98
N ALA A 420 16.25 11.12 -12.38
CA ALA A 420 15.24 12.06 -11.85
C ALA A 420 14.79 11.71 -10.43
N ALA A 421 14.67 10.41 -10.13
CA ALA A 421 14.20 9.93 -8.82
C ALA A 421 15.18 10.29 -7.70
N ALA A 422 16.49 10.04 -7.89
CA ALA A 422 17.52 10.32 -6.87
C ALA A 422 17.64 11.82 -6.54
N ALA A 423 17.51 12.68 -7.56
CA ALA A 423 17.52 14.13 -7.36
C ALA A 423 16.24 14.62 -6.64
N LEU A 424 15.08 14.01 -6.94
CA LEU A 424 13.84 14.32 -6.22
C LEU A 424 13.87 13.85 -4.77
N GLU A 425 14.45 12.69 -4.50
CA GLU A 425 14.69 12.21 -3.13
C GLU A 425 15.62 13.14 -2.36
N ALA A 426 16.65 13.70 -3.01
CA ALA A 426 17.51 14.71 -2.39
C ALA A 426 16.75 16.01 -2.09
N ALA A 427 15.81 16.40 -2.95
CA ALA A 427 14.96 17.57 -2.74
C ALA A 427 13.97 17.38 -1.58
N GLU A 428 13.49 16.15 -1.30
CA GLU A 428 12.55 15.88 -0.19
C GLU A 428 13.08 16.37 1.17
N VAL A 429 14.37 16.19 1.44
CA VAL A 429 15.00 16.62 2.70
C VAL A 429 15.01 18.13 2.82
N ALA A 430 15.34 18.84 1.74
CA ALA A 430 15.35 20.30 1.72
C ALA A 430 13.91 20.86 1.81
N LEU A 431 12.95 20.23 1.12
CA LEU A 431 11.53 20.61 1.16
C LEU A 431 10.91 20.45 2.55
N ALA A 432 11.41 19.52 3.37
CA ALA A 432 10.96 19.37 4.76
C ALA A 432 11.11 20.67 5.57
N THR A 433 12.11 21.49 5.27
CA THR A 433 12.31 22.79 5.93
C THR A 433 11.20 23.80 5.60
N CYS A 434 10.50 23.62 4.48
CA CYS A 434 9.41 24.49 4.04
C CYS A 434 8.08 24.20 4.73
N ARG A 435 7.98 23.13 5.52
CA ARG A 435 6.75 22.74 6.20
C ARG A 435 6.23 23.83 7.13
N ASP A 436 7.12 24.33 7.99
CA ASP A 436 6.76 25.25 9.08
C ASP A 436 6.87 26.72 8.63
N VAL A 437 7.02 26.96 7.32
CA VAL A 437 7.10 28.30 6.74
C VAL A 437 5.69 28.84 6.49
N GLY A 438 5.34 29.90 7.21
CA GLY A 438 4.05 30.59 7.18
C GLY A 438 2.95 29.90 8.00
N ASP A 439 1.91 30.66 8.38
CA ASP A 439 0.74 30.18 9.14
C ASP A 439 -0.28 29.43 8.26
N VAL A 440 0.21 28.57 7.37
CA VAL A 440 -0.60 27.93 6.33
C VAL A 440 -0.92 26.51 6.75
N PRO A 441 -2.19 26.08 6.77
CA PRO A 441 -2.53 24.71 7.08
C PRO A 441 -1.82 23.74 6.11
N PRO A 442 -1.64 22.46 6.51
CA PRO A 442 -1.14 21.41 5.64
C PRO A 442 -1.87 21.44 4.30
N SER A 443 -1.13 21.63 3.21
CA SER A 443 -1.73 21.83 1.89
C SER A 443 -0.84 21.24 0.80
N ASP A 444 -1.46 20.51 -0.11
CA ASP A 444 -0.82 20.02 -1.33
C ASP A 444 -0.47 21.19 -2.25
N LEU A 445 0.81 21.35 -2.60
CA LEU A 445 1.29 22.32 -3.58
C LEU A 445 1.64 21.61 -4.89
N PRO A 446 0.88 21.82 -5.99
CA PRO A 446 1.32 21.36 -7.29
C PRO A 446 2.52 22.20 -7.75
N VAL A 447 3.55 21.55 -8.29
CA VAL A 447 4.80 22.17 -8.73
C VAL A 447 5.13 21.67 -10.14
N VAL A 448 5.51 22.60 -11.02
CA VAL A 448 6.03 22.32 -12.36
C VAL A 448 7.43 22.91 -12.47
N LEU A 449 8.42 22.11 -12.86
CA LEU A 449 9.80 22.53 -13.10
C LEU A 449 10.12 22.38 -14.59
N GLU A 450 10.68 23.43 -15.20
CA GLU A 450 11.37 23.35 -16.50
C GLU A 450 12.85 23.12 -16.25
N ILE A 451 13.46 22.16 -16.93
CA ILE A 451 14.84 21.76 -16.72
C ILE A 451 15.65 22.03 -17.99
N ALA A 452 16.72 22.78 -17.83
CA ALA A 452 17.66 23.08 -18.90
C ALA A 452 18.45 21.82 -19.33
N PRO A 453 19.04 21.84 -20.54
CA PRO A 453 19.86 20.72 -21.03
C PRO A 453 21.07 20.39 -20.14
N ASP A 454 21.60 21.39 -19.42
CA ASP A 454 22.71 21.20 -18.49
C ASP A 454 22.30 20.57 -17.16
N GLY A 455 20.99 20.47 -16.89
CA GLY A 455 20.47 19.90 -15.65
C GLY A 455 19.86 20.88 -14.67
N GLY A 456 20.08 22.18 -14.83
CA GLY A 456 19.55 23.18 -13.92
C GLY A 456 18.05 23.38 -14.08
N VAL A 457 17.35 23.75 -13.00
CA VAL A 457 15.96 24.21 -13.09
C VAL A 457 15.93 25.60 -13.72
N ALA A 458 15.36 25.69 -14.93
CA ALA A 458 15.24 26.90 -15.72
C ALA A 458 14.02 27.76 -15.35
N ASP A 459 12.93 27.12 -14.91
CA ASP A 459 11.69 27.79 -14.49
C ASP A 459 10.92 26.94 -13.47
N ILE A 460 10.15 27.59 -12.61
CA ILE A 460 9.36 26.98 -11.53
C ILE A 460 7.97 27.62 -11.51
N ASP A 461 6.94 26.84 -11.79
CA ASP A 461 5.54 27.26 -11.68
C ASP A 461 4.85 26.56 -10.50
N ILE A 462 4.38 27.36 -9.54
CA ILE A 462 3.59 26.94 -8.39
C ILE A 462 2.38 27.87 -8.33
N PRO A 463 1.16 27.40 -8.66
CA PRO A 463 0.00 28.27 -8.70
C PRO A 463 -0.31 28.83 -7.30
N LEU A 464 -0.43 30.16 -7.22
CA LEU A 464 -0.73 30.85 -5.97
C LEU A 464 -2.04 30.30 -5.36
N ARG A 465 -1.95 29.96 -4.08
CA ARG A 465 -3.09 29.70 -3.21
C ARG A 465 -3.12 30.75 -2.12
N ASP A 466 -4.32 31.21 -1.76
CA ASP A 466 -4.49 32.20 -0.70
C ASP A 466 -3.81 31.74 0.60
N GLY A 467 -2.93 32.59 1.13
CA GLY A 467 -2.17 32.33 2.36
C GLY A 467 -0.84 31.59 2.17
N ALA A 468 -0.56 30.97 1.02
CA ALA A 468 0.62 30.10 0.85
C ALA A 468 1.93 30.80 0.40
N THR A 469 1.97 32.13 0.33
CA THR A 469 3.07 32.88 -0.32
C THR A 469 4.46 32.55 0.23
N GLU A 470 4.60 32.47 1.55
CA GLU A 470 5.91 32.20 2.19
C GLU A 470 6.36 30.75 1.95
N ARG A 471 5.42 29.79 2.02
CA ARG A 471 5.70 28.38 1.73
C ARG A 471 6.05 28.17 0.26
N ILE A 472 5.34 28.84 -0.66
CA ILE A 472 5.64 28.82 -2.08
C ILE A 472 7.07 29.35 -2.31
N ALA A 473 7.43 30.49 -1.72
CA ALA A 473 8.78 31.04 -1.84
C ALA A 473 9.86 30.07 -1.31
N CYS A 474 9.60 29.37 -0.20
CA CYS A 474 10.52 28.35 0.30
C CYS A 474 10.68 27.18 -0.69
N VAL A 475 9.57 26.64 -1.20
CA VAL A 475 9.59 25.53 -2.16
C VAL A 475 10.29 25.94 -3.46
N THR A 476 10.06 27.16 -3.94
CA THR A 476 10.78 27.72 -5.09
C THR A 476 12.29 27.73 -4.84
N ASN A 477 12.75 28.27 -3.71
CA ASN A 477 14.19 28.32 -3.41
C ASN A 477 14.83 26.91 -3.39
N VAL A 478 14.14 25.93 -2.79
CA VAL A 478 14.65 24.55 -2.75
C VAL A 478 14.82 23.97 -4.16
N PHE A 479 13.87 24.26 -5.06
CA PHE A 479 13.94 23.76 -6.42
C PHE A 479 14.86 24.58 -7.33
N GLU A 480 15.13 25.86 -7.06
CA GLU A 480 16.13 26.64 -7.83
C GLU A 480 17.53 26.03 -7.71
N ASP A 481 17.85 25.45 -6.53
CA ASP A 481 19.13 24.79 -6.27
C ASP A 481 19.16 23.31 -6.72
N LEU A 482 18.07 22.81 -7.31
CA LEU A 482 17.99 21.42 -7.77
C LEU A 482 18.78 21.22 -9.07
N GLU A 483 19.88 20.46 -9.01
CA GLU A 483 20.60 20.01 -10.18
C GLU A 483 20.15 18.59 -10.57
N LEU A 484 19.55 18.46 -11.76
CA LEU A 484 19.23 17.19 -12.37
C LEU A 484 20.34 16.79 -13.35
N PRO A 485 20.53 15.51 -13.67
CA PRO A 485 21.53 15.14 -14.67
C PRO A 485 21.28 15.80 -16.03
N PRO A 486 22.33 16.15 -16.79
CA PRO A 486 22.17 16.78 -18.09
C PRO A 486 21.42 15.86 -19.06
N GLY A 487 20.67 16.44 -19.98
CA GLY A 487 19.82 15.71 -20.93
C GLY A 487 19.69 16.44 -22.25
N GLU A 488 19.25 15.72 -23.28
CA GLU A 488 19.01 16.33 -24.59
C GLU A 488 17.65 17.03 -24.62
N GLY A 489 17.67 18.33 -24.92
CA GLY A 489 16.47 19.13 -25.13
C GLY A 489 15.80 19.65 -23.84
N PRO A 490 14.69 20.40 -23.98
CA PRO A 490 13.90 20.87 -22.85
C PRO A 490 13.23 19.68 -22.16
N ARG A 491 13.24 19.68 -20.84
CA ARG A 491 12.60 18.64 -20.01
C ARG A 491 11.71 19.31 -18.99
N ARG A 492 10.60 18.67 -18.64
CA ARG A 492 9.65 19.18 -17.64
C ARG A 492 9.37 18.11 -16.59
N LEU A 493 9.22 18.55 -15.35
CA LEU A 493 8.85 17.71 -14.23
C LEU A 493 7.60 18.30 -13.55
N THR A 494 6.58 17.47 -13.33
CA THR A 494 5.37 17.88 -12.62
C THR A 494 5.14 17.00 -11.41
N MET A 495 4.85 17.58 -10.26
CA MET A 495 4.60 16.84 -9.02
C MET A 495 3.65 17.60 -8.10
N THR A 496 3.24 16.96 -7.02
CA THR A 496 2.55 17.57 -5.89
C THR A 496 3.38 17.38 -4.63
N VAL A 497 3.72 18.48 -3.95
CA VAL A 497 4.39 18.49 -2.66
C VAL A 497 3.33 18.52 -1.56
N GLU A 498 3.16 17.41 -0.84
CA GLU A 498 2.22 17.27 0.27
C GLU A 498 2.94 17.50 1.60
N PHE A 499 2.57 18.52 2.37
CA PHE A 499 3.09 18.79 3.71
C PHE A 499 2.18 18.15 4.77
N ARG A 500 2.73 17.37 5.69
CA ARG A 500 2.01 16.72 6.80
C ARG A 500 2.55 17.16 8.17
N PRO A 501 1.70 17.34 9.19
CA PRO A 501 2.14 17.63 10.55
C PRO A 501 2.78 16.41 11.23
N ASP A 502 3.78 16.63 12.10
CA ASP A 502 4.47 15.58 12.86
C ASP A 502 3.58 14.95 13.95
N ARG A 503 3.27 13.67 13.77
CA ARG A 503 2.87 12.62 14.74
C ARG A 503 1.49 12.65 15.44
N SER A 504 1.24 11.49 16.04
CA SER A 504 0.02 10.69 16.22
C SER A 504 -1.02 11.15 17.24
N SER A 505 -2.26 10.73 16.96
CA SER A 505 -3.45 10.63 17.83
C SER A 505 -3.95 11.90 18.51
N SER A 506 -4.80 12.63 17.80
CA SER A 506 -6.20 12.79 18.21
C SER A 506 -7.00 13.24 16.99
N LEU A 507 -8.13 12.57 16.72
CA LEU A 507 -9.20 13.22 15.98
C LEU A 507 -9.47 14.58 16.64
N PRO A 508 -9.71 15.65 15.86
CA PRO A 508 -10.85 15.61 14.98
C PRO A 508 -10.67 16.42 13.69
N PHE A 509 -10.55 15.74 12.55
CA PHE A 509 -11.19 16.21 11.33
C PHE A 509 -11.64 14.99 10.53
N ARG A 510 -12.93 14.68 10.59
CA ARG A 510 -13.55 13.64 9.78
C ARG A 510 -14.29 14.26 8.61
N ALA A 511 -13.99 13.71 7.44
CA ALA A 511 -14.88 13.64 6.30
C ALA A 511 -16.31 13.25 6.72
N VAL A 512 -17.29 13.71 5.96
CA VAL A 512 -18.67 13.22 6.02
C VAL A 512 -18.66 11.73 5.69
N GLU A 513 -18.74 10.87 6.71
CA GLU A 513 -18.78 9.42 6.53
C GLU A 513 -20.25 8.97 6.54
N ALA A 514 -20.87 8.88 5.35
CA ALA A 514 -22.20 8.30 5.21
C ALA A 514 -22.10 6.77 5.36
N ARG A 515 -22.65 6.22 6.44
CA ARG A 515 -22.74 4.76 6.66
C ARG A 515 -24.18 4.31 6.42
N LEU A 516 -24.36 3.37 5.50
CA LEU A 516 -25.68 2.94 5.01
C LEU A 516 -25.96 1.47 5.37
N HIS A 517 -27.21 1.20 5.75
CA HIS A 517 -27.74 -0.16 5.90
C HIS A 517 -27.79 -0.89 4.55
N HIS A 518 -27.36 -2.16 4.52
CA HIS A 518 -27.19 -3.00 3.32
C HIS A 518 -28.45 -3.30 2.47
N ALA A 519 -29.60 -2.67 2.74
CA ALA A 519 -30.83 -2.84 1.97
C ALA A 519 -31.23 -1.61 1.12
N ALA A 520 -30.57 -0.45 1.29
CA ALA A 520 -30.95 0.77 0.59
C ALA A 520 -30.14 0.98 -0.71
N ILE A 521 -30.85 1.20 -1.81
CA ILE A 521 -30.33 1.55 -3.14
C ILE A 521 -29.48 2.82 -3.09
N ASP A 522 -28.31 2.80 -3.74
CA ASP A 522 -27.56 3.91 -4.40
C ASP A 522 -27.69 5.33 -3.78
N ALA A 523 -27.77 5.41 -2.45
CA ALA A 523 -27.82 6.65 -1.68
C ALA A 523 -26.56 7.55 -1.75
N PRO A 524 -25.34 7.07 -2.07
CA PRO A 524 -24.15 7.93 -2.16
C PRO A 524 -24.27 9.09 -3.17
N GLN A 525 -25.17 9.00 -4.16
CA GLN A 525 -25.40 10.07 -5.13
C GLN A 525 -26.57 11.00 -4.79
N ALA A 526 -27.53 10.57 -3.97
CA ALA A 526 -28.66 11.41 -3.51
C ALA A 526 -28.22 12.36 -2.39
N LEU A 527 -27.31 11.86 -1.55
CA LEU A 527 -26.58 12.60 -0.52
C LEU A 527 -25.13 12.81 -0.98
N SER A 528 -24.93 13.20 -2.24
CA SER A 528 -23.58 13.51 -2.72
C SER A 528 -22.96 14.60 -1.84
N ASP A 529 -21.68 14.45 -1.51
CA ASP A 529 -20.88 15.40 -0.72
C ASP A 529 -21.15 16.88 -1.10
N PRO A 530 -21.29 17.28 -2.39
CA PRO A 530 -21.61 18.68 -2.73
C PRO A 530 -22.99 19.17 -2.27
N PHE A 531 -24.05 18.35 -2.36
CA PHE A 531 -25.41 18.77 -1.98
C PHE A 531 -25.53 18.92 -0.46
N LEU A 532 -25.06 17.92 0.30
CA LEU A 532 -25.03 17.98 1.75
C LEU A 532 -24.16 19.14 2.23
N ARG A 533 -22.99 19.32 1.62
CA ARG A 533 -22.10 20.45 1.91
C ARG A 533 -22.82 21.78 1.66
N ASP A 534 -23.42 22.02 0.50
CA ASP A 534 -24.11 23.28 0.20
C ASP A 534 -25.34 23.54 1.08
N ALA A 535 -26.08 22.49 1.44
CA ALA A 535 -27.20 22.58 2.38
C ALA A 535 -26.72 22.97 3.79
N LEU A 536 -25.73 22.23 4.30
CA LEU A 536 -25.16 22.46 5.63
C LEU A 536 -24.43 23.80 5.69
N THR A 537 -23.61 24.15 4.71
CA THR A 537 -22.92 25.45 4.65
C THR A 537 -23.90 26.62 4.72
N ARG A 538 -25.06 26.55 4.06
CA ARG A 538 -26.09 27.59 4.18
C ARG A 538 -26.73 27.67 5.56
N CYS A 539 -26.97 26.52 6.20
CA CYS A 539 -27.51 26.49 7.56
C CYS A 539 -26.52 27.04 8.60
N TYR A 540 -25.22 26.75 8.45
CA TYR A 540 -24.19 27.25 9.36
C TYR A 540 -23.83 28.72 9.09
N ALA A 541 -23.86 29.17 7.83
CA ALA A 541 -23.62 30.58 7.49
C ALA A 541 -24.69 31.52 8.05
N GLY A 542 -25.89 31.02 8.34
CA GLY A 542 -26.97 31.79 8.96
C GLY A 542 -26.90 31.86 10.49
N ASN A 543 -25.93 31.20 11.13
CA ASN A 543 -25.93 30.97 12.57
C ASN A 543 -24.55 31.31 13.18
N PRO A 544 -24.29 32.60 13.49
CA PRO A 544 -22.95 33.10 13.82
C PRO A 544 -22.36 32.52 15.11
N ASP A 545 -23.21 32.10 16.05
CA ASP A 545 -22.80 31.47 17.31
C ASP A 545 -22.19 30.07 17.11
N VAL A 546 -22.33 29.49 15.91
CA VAL A 546 -21.84 28.14 15.55
C VAL A 546 -20.44 28.19 14.92
N HIS A 547 -19.94 29.37 14.57
CA HIS A 547 -18.68 29.52 13.82
C HIS A 547 -17.41 29.05 14.57
N GLY A 548 -17.50 28.75 15.87
CA GLY A 548 -16.36 28.22 16.66
C GLY A 548 -16.48 26.76 17.11
N ALA A 549 -17.59 26.07 16.82
CA ALA A 549 -17.85 24.73 17.37
C ALA A 549 -17.88 23.65 16.28
N VAL A 550 -17.35 22.47 16.62
CA VAL A 550 -17.56 21.24 15.83
C VAL A 550 -18.79 20.53 16.38
N THR A 551 -19.80 20.39 15.54
CA THR A 551 -21.04 19.68 15.85
C THR A 551 -21.11 18.41 15.02
N SER A 552 -21.77 17.38 15.55
CA SER A 552 -22.07 16.18 14.80
C SER A 552 -23.52 15.77 15.01
N HIS A 553 -24.17 15.36 13.93
CA HIS A 553 -25.57 14.99 13.93
C HIS A 553 -25.75 13.63 13.25
N ARG A 554 -26.70 12.85 13.76
CA ARG A 554 -27.27 11.68 13.10
C ARG A 554 -28.64 12.07 12.57
N ALA A 555 -28.89 11.86 11.28
CA ALA A 555 -30.19 12.06 10.65
C ALA A 555 -30.79 10.73 10.21
N THR A 556 -32.04 10.49 10.58
CA THR A 556 -32.86 9.39 10.06
C THR A 556 -33.91 9.98 9.12
N LEU A 557 -33.84 9.60 7.84
CA LEU A 557 -34.71 10.09 6.78
C LEU A 557 -35.71 9.01 6.43
N THR A 558 -36.99 9.35 6.42
CA THR A 558 -38.02 8.48 5.88
C THR A 558 -38.28 8.86 4.44
N VAL A 559 -38.07 7.91 3.51
CA VAL A 559 -38.16 8.13 2.07
C VAL A 559 -39.33 7.33 1.52
N ASP A 560 -40.29 8.02 0.91
CA ASP A 560 -41.44 7.38 0.30
C ASP A 560 -41.10 6.68 -1.03
N ARG A 561 -42.09 5.95 -1.56
CA ARG A 561 -42.01 5.25 -2.84
C ARG A 561 -41.66 6.13 -4.05
N SER A 562 -41.84 7.45 -3.96
CA SER A 562 -41.49 8.41 -5.02
C SER A 562 -40.07 8.94 -4.90
N GLY A 563 -39.35 8.55 -3.84
CA GLY A 563 -38.03 9.07 -3.51
C GLY A 563 -38.08 10.41 -2.78
N ALA A 564 -39.26 10.85 -2.33
CA ALA A 564 -39.41 12.05 -1.54
C ALA A 564 -39.13 11.77 -0.06
N VAL A 565 -38.37 12.64 0.59
CA VAL A 565 -38.20 12.59 2.04
C VAL A 565 -39.48 13.07 2.71
N THR A 566 -40.22 12.16 3.33
CA THR A 566 -41.46 12.41 4.07
C THR A 566 -41.22 12.67 5.55
N GLY A 567 -40.13 12.13 6.10
CA GLY A 567 -39.72 12.28 7.50
C GLY A 567 -38.24 12.61 7.63
N VAL A 568 -37.90 13.46 8.61
CA VAL A 568 -36.52 13.72 9.03
C VAL A 568 -36.52 13.77 10.55
N ALA A 569 -35.77 12.87 11.18
CA ALA A 569 -35.43 12.92 12.59
C ALA A 569 -33.93 13.24 12.70
N LEU A 570 -33.56 14.19 13.54
CA LEU A 570 -32.18 14.62 13.73
C LEU A 570 -31.82 14.45 15.20
N GLU A 571 -30.67 13.86 15.48
CA GLU A 571 -30.11 13.62 16.81
C GLU A 571 -28.72 14.26 16.87
N GLY A 572 -28.57 15.30 17.71
CA GLY A 572 -27.27 15.89 18.01
C GLY A 572 -26.42 14.93 18.81
N MET A 573 -25.26 14.52 18.28
CA MET A 573 -24.32 13.64 18.97
C MET A 573 -23.28 14.45 19.77
N THR A 574 -22.82 15.58 19.23
CA THR A 574 -21.85 16.47 19.89
C THR A 574 -22.19 17.95 19.69
N THR A 575 -23.43 18.36 19.92
CA THR A 575 -23.81 19.78 19.87
C THR A 575 -23.57 20.49 21.21
N PRO A 576 -22.93 21.68 21.22
CA PRO A 576 -22.86 22.52 22.41
C PRO A 576 -24.26 22.91 22.89
N LEU A 577 -24.48 22.90 24.20
CA LEU A 577 -25.72 23.35 24.82
C LEU A 577 -26.09 24.77 24.35
N GLY A 578 -27.24 24.91 23.68
CA GLY A 578 -27.78 26.20 23.22
C GLY A 578 -27.67 26.48 21.73
N VAL A 579 -27.14 25.56 20.92
CA VAL A 579 -26.98 25.69 19.45
C VAL A 579 -28.13 25.02 18.67
N ASP A 580 -29.01 24.28 19.34
CA ASP A 580 -29.75 23.17 18.71
C ASP A 580 -30.96 23.56 17.85
N GLU A 581 -31.89 24.42 18.30
CA GLU A 581 -33.22 24.48 17.66
C GLU A 581 -33.24 25.09 16.25
N ASP A 582 -32.57 26.23 16.03
CA ASP A 582 -32.58 26.91 14.73
C ASP A 582 -31.72 26.18 13.69
N LEU A 583 -30.63 25.56 14.15
CA LEU A 583 -29.72 24.80 13.30
C LEU A 583 -30.37 23.48 12.87
N ASP A 584 -30.97 22.74 13.80
CA ASP A 584 -31.66 21.48 13.51
C ASP A 584 -32.87 21.69 12.60
N ALA A 585 -33.60 22.79 12.78
CA ALA A 585 -34.70 23.18 11.91
C ALA A 585 -34.22 23.45 10.48
N CYS A 586 -33.10 24.15 10.32
CA CYS A 586 -32.52 24.42 9.01
C CYS A 586 -32.05 23.14 8.32
N ILE A 587 -31.28 22.30 9.03
CA ILE A 587 -30.75 21.02 8.53
C ILE A 587 -31.91 20.12 8.10
N SER A 588 -32.93 19.98 8.94
CA SER A 588 -34.13 19.19 8.65
C SER A 588 -34.88 19.72 7.43
N GLY A 589 -35.01 21.04 7.31
CA GLY A 589 -35.62 21.69 6.15
C GLY A 589 -34.87 21.39 4.85
N ALA A 590 -33.54 21.48 4.88
CA ALA A 590 -32.72 21.17 3.71
C ALA A 590 -32.80 19.68 3.32
N LEU A 591 -32.73 18.77 4.30
CA LEU A 591 -32.84 17.32 4.06
C LEU A 591 -34.21 16.91 3.51
N ARG A 592 -35.31 17.59 3.89
CA ARG A 592 -36.64 17.35 3.29
C ARG A 592 -36.71 17.67 1.79
N THR A 593 -35.84 18.55 1.30
CA THR A 593 -35.77 18.86 -0.15
C THR A 593 -34.96 17.83 -0.93
N ALA A 594 -34.24 16.94 -0.25
CA ALA A 594 -33.49 15.88 -0.89
C ALA A 594 -34.42 14.90 -1.62
N ARG A 595 -33.89 14.33 -2.70
CA ARG A 595 -34.58 13.30 -3.49
C ARG A 595 -33.71 12.07 -3.57
N PHE A 596 -34.25 10.95 -3.12
CA PHE A 596 -33.59 9.65 -3.13
C PHE A 596 -34.03 8.82 -4.33
N ALA A 597 -33.24 7.82 -4.69
CA ALA A 597 -33.70 6.82 -5.63
C ALA A 597 -34.86 6.03 -4.99
N CYS A 598 -35.91 5.77 -5.76
CA CYS A 598 -37.03 4.96 -5.29
C CYS A 598 -36.56 3.55 -4.92
N THR A 599 -37.15 3.01 -3.87
CA THR A 599 -36.92 1.64 -3.40
C THR A 599 -37.40 0.65 -4.46
N PRO A 600 -36.71 -0.48 -4.67
CA PRO A 600 -37.00 -1.37 -5.80
C PRO A 600 -38.37 -2.06 -5.67
N ASP A 601 -38.92 -2.10 -4.47
CA ASP A 601 -40.22 -2.67 -4.12
C ASP A 601 -41.31 -1.61 -3.86
N GLY A 602 -40.97 -0.31 -3.92
CA GLY A 602 -41.90 0.78 -3.65
C GLY A 602 -42.33 0.90 -2.19
N SER A 603 -41.59 0.28 -1.26
CA SER A 603 -41.78 0.44 0.18
C SER A 603 -41.16 1.76 0.67
N GLU A 604 -41.66 2.28 1.79
CA GLU A 604 -41.03 3.38 2.51
C GLU A 604 -39.73 2.85 3.17
N VAL A 605 -38.62 3.58 3.01
CA VAL A 605 -37.31 3.16 3.55
C VAL A 605 -36.74 4.23 4.46
N GLU A 606 -36.17 3.79 5.56
CA GLU A 606 -35.39 4.62 6.46
C GLU A 606 -33.92 4.66 6.01
N VAL A 607 -33.38 5.87 5.88
CA VAL A 607 -31.99 6.14 5.54
C VAL A 607 -31.34 6.85 6.71
N GLU A 608 -30.33 6.24 7.30
CA GLU A 608 -29.50 6.86 8.34
C GLU A 608 -28.29 7.55 7.70
N ALA A 609 -28.00 8.77 8.13
CA ALA A 609 -26.84 9.55 7.71
C ALA A 609 -26.18 10.20 8.92
N VAL A 610 -24.86 10.18 8.98
CA VAL A 610 -24.08 10.85 10.04
C VAL A 610 -23.18 11.89 9.39
N PHE A 611 -23.19 13.11 9.91
CA PHE A 611 -22.34 14.18 9.42
C PHE A 611 -21.79 15.04 10.56
N CYS A 612 -20.57 15.53 10.34
CA CYS A 612 -19.87 16.45 11.23
C CYS A 612 -19.69 17.79 10.50
N VAL A 613 -19.88 18.89 11.20
CA VAL A 613 -19.67 20.23 10.67
C VAL A 613 -18.81 21.02 11.65
N GLY A 614 -17.76 21.67 11.13
CA GLY A 614 -16.93 22.57 11.91
C GLY A 614 -16.82 23.92 11.20
N GLY A 615 -16.89 25.01 11.97
CA GLY A 615 -16.51 26.34 11.49
C GLY A 615 -15.02 26.38 11.14
N ARG A 616 -14.67 27.12 10.08
CA ARG A 616 -13.28 27.46 9.77
C ARG A 616 -12.88 28.74 10.50
#